data_AF-A0A9D6WMZ8-F1
#
_entry.id   AF-A0A9D6WMZ8-F1
#
_cell.length_a   1.000
_cell.length_b   1.000
_cell.length_c   1.000
_cell.angle_alpha   90.00
_cell.angle_beta   90.00
_cell.angle_gamma   90.00
#
_symmetry.space_group_name_H-M   'P 1'
#
loop_
_entity.id
_entity.type
_entity.pdbx_description
1 polymer ?
#
loop_
_entity_poly.entity_id
_entity_poly.type
_entity_poly.pdbx_seq_one_letter_code
_entity_poly.pdbx_strand_id
1 'polypeptide(L)'
;MKRLIIATLVISLAAAAVIIDKERGKNTHQLAGGDRSAQVLSSETTAPHTDQEIIDAPCPREDGSQWSIGKPISCEKSPDTMYLAKFFYNGMATPERYYELFVIHMADRTIRRIWAGDFHTLGWDWRGNEKIEIRYNCGTGCQAIKTMGLNESASIADYKNGRMSEKNGWQITFTKSF
;
A
#
# COMPACT_ATOMS: atom_id res chain seq x y z
N MET A 1 -72.12 3.24 -34.56
CA MET A 1 -70.93 3.88 -35.17
C MET A 1 -69.81 3.92 -34.14
N LYS A 2 -68.59 3.63 -34.60
CA LYS A 2 -67.25 3.72 -33.94
C LYS A 2 -67.13 4.95 -33.02
N ARG A 3 -66.34 4.96 -31.93
CA ARG A 3 -64.86 4.85 -31.92
C ARG A 3 -64.32 4.26 -30.61
N LEU A 4 -63.35 3.36 -30.77
CA LEU A 4 -62.53 2.72 -29.74
C LEU A 4 -61.27 3.59 -29.53
N ILE A 5 -60.95 3.95 -28.29
CA ILE A 5 -59.71 4.65 -27.92
C ILE A 5 -58.67 3.60 -27.58
N ILE A 6 -57.55 3.58 -28.32
CA ILE A 6 -56.39 2.74 -28.04
C ILE A 6 -55.43 3.57 -27.19
N ALA A 7 -55.24 3.16 -25.93
CA ALA A 7 -54.21 3.70 -25.06
C ALA A 7 -52.91 2.92 -25.27
N THR A 8 -51.90 3.59 -25.81
CA THR A 8 -50.55 3.06 -26.01
C THR A 8 -49.80 3.07 -24.67
N LEU A 9 -49.52 1.89 -24.12
CA LEU A 9 -48.66 1.72 -22.95
C LEU A 9 -47.20 1.66 -23.42
N VAL A 10 -46.45 2.76 -23.24
CA VAL A 10 -45.00 2.77 -23.46
C VAL A 10 -44.32 2.38 -22.16
N ILE A 11 -43.77 1.17 -22.10
CA ILE A 11 -42.92 0.70 -21.00
C ILE A 11 -41.50 1.18 -21.30
N SER A 12 -41.07 2.24 -20.62
CA SER A 12 -39.66 2.65 -20.61
C SER A 12 -38.84 1.67 -19.76
N LEU A 13 -38.07 0.80 -20.41
CA LEU A 13 -36.93 0.13 -19.77
C LEU A 13 -35.82 1.18 -19.57
N ALA A 14 -35.84 1.87 -18.44
CA ALA A 14 -34.64 2.48 -17.90
C ALA A 14 -33.93 1.39 -17.07
N ALA A 15 -32.99 0.69 -17.71
CA ALA A 15 -32.09 -0.20 -16.99
C ALA A 15 -31.29 0.64 -15.99
N ALA A 16 -31.47 0.30 -14.71
CA ALA A 16 -30.75 0.85 -13.59
C ALA A 16 -29.25 0.49 -13.73
N ALA A 17 -28.44 1.42 -14.22
CA ALA A 17 -27.01 1.44 -13.96
C ALA A 17 -26.78 2.22 -12.67
N VAL A 18 -27.21 1.67 -11.53
CA VAL A 18 -26.65 2.07 -10.25
C VAL A 18 -25.31 1.36 -10.14
N ILE A 19 -24.27 1.98 -10.66
CA ILE A 19 -22.90 1.65 -10.27
C ILE A 19 -22.78 2.13 -8.82
N ILE A 20 -23.00 1.19 -7.91
CA ILE A 20 -22.68 1.33 -6.50
C ILE A 20 -21.14 1.34 -6.41
N ASP A 21 -20.52 2.51 -6.57
CA ASP A 21 -19.13 2.75 -6.14
C ASP A 21 -19.13 2.95 -4.61
N LYS A 22 -19.50 1.88 -3.89
CA LYS A 22 -19.65 1.84 -2.42
C LYS A 22 -18.66 0.88 -1.76
N GLU A 23 -17.45 0.80 -2.29
CA GLU A 23 -16.33 0.11 -1.65
C GLU A 23 -15.02 0.91 -1.85
N ARG A 24 -15.11 2.24 -1.98
CA ARG A 24 -13.97 3.14 -1.74
C ARG A 24 -13.96 3.63 -0.30
N GLY A 25 -14.25 2.69 0.62
CA GLY A 25 -13.91 2.78 2.03
C GLY A 25 -12.39 2.68 2.14
N LYS A 26 -11.74 3.81 1.87
CA LYS A 26 -10.31 4.06 1.95
C LYS A 26 -9.76 3.65 3.32
N ASN A 27 -9.39 2.38 3.48
CA ASN A 27 -8.31 1.98 4.38
C ASN A 27 -6.99 2.43 3.74
N THR A 28 -6.84 3.75 3.57
CA THR A 28 -5.55 4.27 3.18
C THR A 28 -4.68 4.08 4.41
N HIS A 29 -3.76 3.11 4.38
CA HIS A 29 -2.60 3.11 5.28
C HIS A 29 -1.74 4.30 4.88
N GLN A 30 -2.24 5.48 5.16
CA GLN A 30 -1.55 6.73 5.00
C GLN A 30 -0.76 6.86 6.29
N LEU A 31 0.56 6.80 6.19
CA LEU A 31 1.40 7.17 7.31
C LEU A 31 0.95 8.58 7.70
N ALA A 32 0.43 8.76 8.92
CA ALA A 32 0.00 10.06 9.37
C ALA A 32 1.22 10.99 9.27
N GLY A 33 1.18 11.90 8.29
CA GLY A 33 2.17 12.95 8.08
C GLY A 33 2.08 13.95 9.22
N GLY A 34 2.48 13.52 10.42
CA GLY A 34 2.75 14.39 11.53
C GLY A 34 4.14 14.94 11.36
N ASP A 35 4.24 16.25 11.19
CA ASP A 35 5.45 17.03 11.39
C ASP A 35 6.09 16.59 12.72
N ARG A 36 7.10 15.72 12.64
CA ARG A 36 7.80 15.19 13.80
C ARG A 36 9.26 15.28 13.50
N SER A 37 9.85 16.37 14.00
CA SER A 37 11.28 16.47 14.24
C SER A 37 11.78 15.13 14.76
N ALA A 38 12.66 14.48 14.00
CA ALA A 38 13.28 13.22 14.35
C ALA A 38 13.95 13.39 15.72
N GLN A 39 13.25 13.02 16.79
CA GLN A 39 13.91 12.82 18.06
C GLN A 39 14.81 11.61 17.86
N VAL A 40 16.10 11.88 17.97
CA VAL A 40 17.22 10.96 17.83
C VAL A 40 16.98 9.79 18.78
N LEU A 41 16.35 8.73 18.27
CA LEU A 41 16.30 7.43 18.91
C LEU A 41 17.64 6.75 18.64
N SER A 42 18.25 6.29 19.73
CA SER A 42 19.59 5.71 19.80
C SER A 42 19.89 4.73 18.68
N SER A 43 21.14 4.75 18.22
CA SER A 43 21.74 3.96 17.15
C SER A 43 21.79 2.46 17.44
N GLU A 44 20.64 1.82 17.63
CA GLU A 44 20.56 0.37 17.54
C GLU A 44 20.61 0.02 16.05
N THR A 45 21.76 -0.50 15.63
CA THR A 45 21.93 -1.14 14.33
C THR A 45 21.08 -2.41 14.35
N THR A 46 19.82 -2.30 13.95
CA THR A 46 18.91 -3.44 13.91
C THR A 46 19.42 -4.43 12.87
N ALA A 47 19.74 -5.65 13.30
CA ALA A 47 20.02 -6.76 12.41
C ALA A 47 18.82 -6.99 11.46
N PRO A 48 19.04 -7.50 10.23
CA PRO A 48 17.94 -7.86 9.35
C PRO A 48 17.04 -8.90 10.03
N HIS A 49 15.72 -8.73 9.91
CA HIS A 49 14.75 -9.70 10.43
C HIS A 49 14.96 -11.06 9.80
N THR A 50 14.86 -12.10 10.61
CA THR A 50 14.70 -13.46 10.13
C THR A 50 13.27 -13.68 9.65
N ASP A 51 13.09 -14.63 8.72
CA ASP A 51 11.77 -15.01 8.22
C ASP A 51 10.82 -15.40 9.35
N GLN A 52 11.32 -16.14 10.35
CA GLN A 52 10.51 -16.57 11.49
C GLN A 52 10.06 -15.40 12.36
N GLU A 53 10.94 -14.43 12.63
CA GLU A 53 10.58 -13.21 13.37
C GLU A 53 9.47 -12.45 12.66
N ILE A 54 9.55 -12.33 11.33
CA ILE A 54 8.51 -11.63 10.57
C ILE A 54 7.19 -12.38 10.64
N ILE A 55 7.21 -13.71 10.50
CA ILE A 55 5.96 -14.49 10.51
C ILE A 55 5.31 -14.46 11.89
N ASP A 56 6.09 -14.55 12.97
CA ASP A 56 5.56 -14.59 14.33
C ASP A 56 5.28 -13.19 14.91
N ALA A 57 5.81 -12.12 14.30
CA ALA A 57 5.57 -10.75 14.76
C ALA A 57 4.05 -10.45 14.78
N PRO A 58 3.47 -10.09 15.93
CA PRO A 58 2.05 -9.78 15.99
C PRO A 58 1.75 -8.51 15.20
N CYS A 59 0.59 -8.48 14.57
CA CYS A 59 0.09 -7.27 13.94
C CYS A 59 -0.24 -6.22 15.01
N PRO A 60 0.00 -4.93 14.72
CA PRO A 60 -0.26 -3.87 15.69
C PRO A 60 -1.75 -3.85 16.05
N ARG A 61 -2.05 -3.51 17.30
CA ARG A 61 -3.43 -3.26 17.71
C ARG A 61 -3.89 -1.93 17.12
N GLU A 62 -5.17 -1.84 16.77
CA GLU A 62 -5.80 -0.61 16.28
C GLU A 62 -5.84 0.52 17.34
N ASP A 63 -5.37 0.25 18.56
CA ASP A 63 -5.37 1.17 19.69
C ASP A 63 -4.35 2.33 19.57
N GLY A 64 -3.62 2.42 18.46
CA GLY A 64 -2.66 3.49 18.20
C GLY A 64 -1.40 3.40 19.05
N SER A 65 -1.11 2.22 19.63
CA SER A 65 0.15 1.98 20.33
C SER A 65 1.38 2.25 19.44
N GLN A 66 2.44 2.73 20.09
CA GLN A 66 3.61 3.34 19.45
C GLN A 66 4.34 2.42 18.45
N TRP A 67 4.83 3.06 17.40
CA TRP A 67 5.64 2.50 16.32
C TRP A 67 6.98 2.11 16.93
N SER A 68 7.25 0.81 17.02
CA SER A 68 8.50 0.30 17.56
C SER A 68 9.36 -0.24 16.43
N ILE A 69 10.67 0.03 16.49
CA ILE A 69 11.63 -0.55 15.55
C ILE A 69 11.49 -2.08 15.59
N GLY A 70 11.44 -2.66 14.40
CA GLY A 70 11.36 -4.11 14.23
C GLY A 70 10.01 -4.75 14.57
N LYS A 71 8.97 -3.94 14.71
CA LYS A 71 7.59 -4.41 14.76
C LYS A 71 6.81 -3.96 13.52
N PRO A 72 5.81 -4.72 13.07
CA PRO A 72 4.91 -4.25 12.02
C PRO A 72 4.15 -3.02 12.50
N ILE A 73 4.13 -2.00 11.66
CA ILE A 73 3.38 -0.74 11.82
C ILE A 73 2.00 -0.82 11.14
N SER A 74 1.83 -1.73 10.19
CA SER A 74 0.51 -2.15 9.71
C SER A 74 0.52 -3.59 9.23
N CYS A 75 -0.65 -4.20 9.25
CA CYS A 75 -0.90 -5.51 8.65
C CYS A 75 -2.21 -5.48 7.90
N GLU A 76 -2.27 -6.18 6.78
CA GLU A 76 -3.53 -6.40 6.08
C GLU A 76 -3.49 -7.71 5.31
N LYS A 77 -4.61 -8.44 5.36
CA LYS A 77 -4.78 -9.63 4.52
C LYS A 77 -5.13 -9.21 3.09
N SER A 78 -4.71 -10.00 2.11
CA SER A 78 -5.27 -9.88 0.76
C SER A 78 -6.80 -10.06 0.80
N PRO A 79 -7.56 -9.55 -0.18
CA PRO A 79 -9.02 -9.69 -0.19
C PRO A 79 -9.52 -11.14 -0.13
N ASP A 80 -8.80 -12.09 -0.73
CA ASP A 80 -9.09 -13.53 -0.63
C ASP A 80 -8.53 -14.22 0.61
N THR A 81 -7.84 -13.46 1.47
CA THR A 81 -7.21 -13.90 2.72
C THR A 81 -6.07 -14.91 2.58
N MET A 82 -5.62 -15.21 1.35
CA MET A 82 -4.52 -16.15 1.12
C MET A 82 -3.17 -15.60 1.57
N TYR A 83 -3.04 -14.27 1.58
CA TYR A 83 -1.80 -13.58 1.94
C TYR A 83 -2.01 -12.64 3.11
N LEU A 84 -0.96 -12.47 3.91
CA LEU A 84 -0.86 -11.43 4.93
C LEU A 84 0.34 -10.56 4.60
N ALA A 85 0.09 -9.27 4.37
CA ALA A 85 1.13 -8.28 4.25
C ALA A 85 1.41 -7.65 5.63
N LYS A 86 2.69 -7.54 5.97
CA LYS A 86 3.18 -6.89 7.18
C LYS A 86 4.17 -5.80 6.80
N PHE A 87 3.87 -4.57 7.18
CA PHE A 87 4.69 -3.41 6.89
C PHE A 87 5.47 -3.03 8.13
N PHE A 88 6.79 -2.97 8.03
CA PHE A 88 7.70 -2.74 9.15
C PHE A 88 8.33 -1.37 9.08
N TYR A 89 8.55 -0.79 10.25
CA TYR A 89 9.46 0.32 10.44
C TYR A 89 10.75 -0.21 11.08
N ASN A 90 11.87 -0.04 10.38
CA ASN A 90 13.18 -0.57 10.81
C ASN A 90 14.08 0.49 11.44
N GLY A 91 13.64 1.75 11.51
CA GLY A 91 14.48 2.84 11.99
C GLY A 91 15.56 3.25 11.00
N MET A 92 16.61 3.89 11.52
CA MET A 92 17.76 4.38 10.74
C MET A 92 18.77 3.28 10.35
N ALA A 93 18.35 2.01 10.31
CA ALA A 93 19.26 0.87 10.11
C ALA A 93 20.13 1.04 8.86
N THR A 94 19.56 1.57 7.77
CA THR A 94 20.28 2.14 6.61
C THR A 94 19.35 3.14 5.91
N PRO A 95 19.88 4.12 5.15
CA PRO A 95 19.05 5.06 4.36
C PRO A 95 18.06 4.36 3.42
N GLU A 96 18.36 3.12 3.04
CA GLU A 96 17.69 2.37 1.97
C GLU A 96 16.63 1.37 2.47
N ARG A 97 16.46 1.23 3.80
CA ARG A 97 15.58 0.22 4.42
C ARG A 97 14.83 0.74 5.64
N TYR A 98 14.40 1.98 5.59
CA TYR A 98 13.63 2.61 6.66
C TYR A 98 12.27 1.91 6.85
N TYR A 99 11.62 1.56 5.73
CA TYR A 99 10.40 0.75 5.69
C TYR A 99 10.59 -0.50 4.84
N GLU A 100 10.03 -1.62 5.29
CA GLU A 100 9.99 -2.87 4.53
C GLU A 100 8.59 -3.46 4.51
N LEU A 101 8.18 -4.02 3.37
CA LEU A 101 6.90 -4.74 3.25
C LEU A 101 7.18 -6.20 2.93
N PHE A 102 6.67 -7.07 3.79
CA PHE A 102 6.71 -8.52 3.62
C PHE A 102 5.32 -9.04 3.33
N VAL A 103 5.22 -10.03 2.45
CA VAL A 103 4.00 -10.77 2.17
C VAL A 103 4.24 -12.22 2.57
N ILE A 104 3.32 -12.76 3.36
CA ILE A 104 3.34 -14.13 3.85
C ILE A 104 2.17 -14.86 3.22
N HIS A 105 2.43 -15.98 2.55
CA HIS A 105 1.37 -16.88 2.14
C HIS A 105 0.90 -17.69 3.35
N MET A 106 -0.40 -17.63 3.64
CA MET A 106 -0.95 -18.07 4.92
C MET A 106 -0.94 -19.59 5.10
N ALA A 107 -1.01 -20.35 4.00
CA ALA A 107 -1.09 -21.81 4.06
C ALA A 107 0.28 -22.47 4.30
N ASP A 108 1.31 -22.06 3.56
CA ASP A 108 2.65 -22.66 3.63
C ASP A 108 3.68 -21.80 4.38
N ARG A 109 3.25 -20.63 4.89
CA ARG A 109 4.09 -19.64 5.60
C ARG A 109 5.29 -19.16 4.79
N THR A 110 5.27 -19.31 3.46
CA THR A 110 6.32 -18.74 2.61
C THR A 110 6.28 -17.22 2.69
N ILE A 111 7.44 -16.61 2.86
CA ILE A 111 7.57 -15.17 3.04
C ILE A 111 8.39 -14.55 1.90
N ARG A 112 7.99 -13.35 1.50
CA ARG A 112 8.73 -12.56 0.52
C ARG A 112 8.75 -11.10 0.91
N ARG A 113 9.92 -10.48 0.82
CA ARG A 113 10.02 -9.02 0.84
C ARG A 113 9.69 -8.47 -0.53
N ILE A 114 8.60 -7.71 -0.62
CA ILE A 114 8.14 -7.08 -1.87
C ILE A 114 8.67 -5.64 -1.98
N TRP A 115 8.85 -4.96 -0.84
CA TRP A 115 9.31 -3.57 -0.81
C TRP A 115 10.39 -3.32 0.24
N ALA A 116 11.34 -2.47 -0.10
CA ALA A 116 12.21 -1.76 0.85
C ALA A 116 12.36 -0.29 0.41
N GLY A 117 12.02 0.66 1.28
CA GLY A 117 12.09 2.07 0.96
C GLY A 117 12.63 2.89 2.13
N ASP A 118 12.89 4.16 1.86
CA ASP A 118 13.32 5.14 2.85
C ASP A 118 12.11 5.86 3.49
N PHE A 119 12.39 6.92 4.25
CA PHE A 119 11.39 7.73 4.95
C PHE A 119 10.39 8.46 4.02
N HIS A 120 10.63 8.50 2.70
CA HIS A 120 9.69 9.06 1.73
C HIS A 120 8.59 8.08 1.29
N THR A 121 8.66 6.82 1.71
CA THR A 121 7.54 5.88 1.52
C THR A 121 6.31 6.43 2.25
N LEU A 122 5.21 6.67 1.52
CA LEU A 122 3.98 7.27 2.07
C LEU A 122 2.98 6.22 2.56
N GLY A 123 3.09 4.99 2.07
CA GLY A 123 2.24 3.87 2.44
C GLY A 123 2.06 2.87 1.31
N TRP A 124 1.16 1.92 1.54
CA TRP A 124 0.86 0.85 0.59
C TRP A 124 -0.63 0.49 0.63
N ASP A 125 -1.07 -0.32 -0.33
CA ASP A 125 -2.45 -0.83 -0.43
C ASP A 125 -2.49 -2.10 -1.29
N TRP A 126 -3.45 -2.98 -1.05
CA TRP A 126 -3.72 -4.11 -1.93
C TRP A 126 -4.39 -3.63 -3.24
N ARG A 127 -4.02 -4.25 -4.36
CA ARG A 127 -4.64 -4.04 -5.66
C ARG A 127 -5.15 -5.37 -6.20
N GLY A 128 -6.30 -5.78 -5.68
CA GLY A 128 -6.81 -7.13 -5.84
C GLY A 128 -6.04 -8.12 -4.97
N ASN A 129 -6.00 -9.39 -5.36
CA ASN A 129 -5.46 -10.47 -4.53
C ASN A 129 -3.93 -10.62 -4.59
N GLU A 130 -3.31 -10.21 -5.71
CA GLU A 130 -1.92 -10.58 -6.01
C GLU A 130 -1.04 -9.39 -6.37
N LYS A 131 -1.51 -8.16 -6.12
CA LYS A 131 -0.74 -6.96 -6.38
C LYS A 131 -0.77 -6.02 -5.20
N ILE A 132 0.31 -5.27 -5.05
CA ILE A 132 0.47 -4.25 -4.02
C ILE A 132 0.84 -2.95 -4.71
N GLU A 133 0.16 -1.88 -4.30
CA GLU A 133 0.53 -0.51 -4.63
C GLU A 133 1.41 0.07 -3.53
N ILE A 134 2.53 0.68 -3.91
CA ILE A 134 3.36 1.51 -3.05
C ILE A 134 3.18 2.97 -3.47
N ARG A 135 2.96 3.85 -2.49
CA ARG A 135 2.93 5.30 -2.67
C ARG A 135 4.20 5.91 -2.11
N TYR A 136 4.80 6.82 -2.84
CA TYR A 136 6.11 7.39 -2.53
C TYR A 136 6.14 8.90 -2.80
N ASN A 137 6.83 9.66 -1.95
CA ASN A 137 7.11 11.07 -2.15
C ASN A 137 8.45 11.24 -2.88
N CYS A 138 8.42 11.67 -4.14
CA CYS A 138 9.63 11.84 -4.95
C CYS A 138 10.26 13.23 -4.87
N GLY A 139 9.83 14.04 -3.90
CA GLY A 139 10.33 15.40 -3.67
C GLY A 139 9.22 16.45 -3.76
N THR A 140 9.60 17.72 -3.69
CA THR A 140 8.66 18.85 -3.68
C THR A 140 7.67 18.78 -4.86
N GLY A 141 6.38 18.66 -4.54
CA GLY A 141 5.31 18.59 -5.53
C GLY A 141 5.30 17.30 -6.36
N CYS A 142 5.97 16.24 -5.93
CA CYS A 142 6.09 14.98 -6.67
C CYS A 142 5.57 13.80 -5.84
N GLN A 143 4.60 13.07 -6.40
CA GLN A 143 4.17 11.77 -5.88
C GLN A 143 4.36 10.70 -6.94
N ALA A 144 4.76 9.51 -6.51
CA ALA A 144 4.89 8.38 -7.40
C ALA A 144 4.22 7.15 -6.82
N ILE A 145 3.68 6.34 -7.74
CA ILE A 145 2.98 5.11 -7.42
C ILE A 145 3.65 3.98 -8.18
N LYS A 146 3.88 2.84 -7.52
CA LYS A 146 4.32 1.61 -8.17
C LYS A 146 3.43 0.45 -7.75
N THR A 147 2.88 -0.25 -8.73
CA THR A 147 2.11 -1.48 -8.51
C THR A 147 2.98 -2.68 -8.87
N MET A 148 3.12 -3.61 -7.94
CA MET A 148 3.98 -4.80 -8.08
C MET A 148 3.15 -6.06 -7.86
N GLY A 149 3.40 -7.11 -8.65
CA GLY A 149 2.92 -8.44 -8.33
C GLY A 149 3.64 -9.05 -7.12
N LEU A 150 3.05 -10.06 -6.48
CA LEU A 150 3.69 -10.79 -5.37
C LEU A 150 5.00 -11.51 -5.76
N ASN A 151 5.26 -11.63 -7.08
CA ASN A 151 6.48 -12.19 -7.62
C ASN A 151 7.60 -11.18 -7.87
N GLU A 152 7.31 -9.90 -7.70
CA GLU A 152 8.26 -8.82 -7.92
C GLU A 152 8.84 -8.34 -6.59
N SER A 153 9.98 -7.66 -6.65
CA SER A 153 10.50 -6.91 -5.51
C SER A 153 11.10 -5.60 -6.00
N ALA A 154 10.96 -4.56 -5.20
CA ALA A 154 11.60 -3.29 -5.45
C ALA A 154 12.25 -2.73 -4.18
N SER A 155 13.35 -2.02 -4.40
CA SER A 155 14.01 -1.24 -3.36
C SER A 155 14.36 0.14 -3.89
N ILE A 156 14.01 1.19 -3.14
CA ILE A 156 14.57 2.53 -3.36
C ILE A 156 15.75 2.68 -2.41
N ALA A 157 16.90 2.26 -2.92
CA ALA A 157 18.17 2.90 -2.63
C ALA A 157 18.34 3.97 -3.70
N ASP A 158 18.42 5.25 -3.34
CA ASP A 158 18.38 6.42 -4.25
C ASP A 158 19.33 6.38 -5.48
N TYR A 159 20.22 5.39 -5.58
CA TYR A 159 21.24 5.29 -6.62
C TYR A 159 21.33 3.93 -7.34
N LYS A 160 20.70 2.84 -6.86
CA LYS A 160 21.04 1.47 -7.33
C LYS A 160 20.14 0.84 -8.39
N ASN A 161 18.89 1.27 -8.54
CA ASN A 161 17.90 0.55 -9.38
C ASN A 161 17.33 1.36 -10.55
N GLY A 162 18.13 2.26 -11.13
CA GLY A 162 17.78 2.94 -12.39
C GLY A 162 16.89 4.18 -12.25
N ARG A 163 16.78 4.72 -11.03
CA ARG A 163 15.95 5.89 -10.66
C ARG A 163 14.45 5.64 -10.82
N MET A 164 13.67 6.37 -10.03
CA MET A 164 12.23 6.41 -10.17
C MET A 164 11.86 6.92 -11.57
N SER A 165 11.26 6.04 -12.38
CA SER A 165 10.92 6.33 -13.78
C SER A 165 9.80 5.43 -14.27
N GLU A 166 9.07 5.90 -15.28
CA GLU A 166 8.01 5.14 -15.94
C GLU A 166 8.53 3.82 -16.53
N LYS A 167 9.77 3.80 -17.03
CA LYS A 167 10.43 2.58 -17.53
C LYS A 167 10.57 1.50 -16.47
N ASN A 168 10.66 1.89 -15.20
CA ASN A 168 10.73 0.99 -14.05
C ASN A 168 9.37 0.79 -13.38
N GLY A 169 8.26 1.09 -14.08
CA GLY A 169 6.89 0.86 -13.62
C GLY A 169 6.36 1.90 -12.63
N TRP A 170 7.02 3.05 -12.49
CA TRP A 170 6.54 4.15 -11.66
C TRP A 170 5.58 5.05 -12.42
N GLN A 171 4.41 5.31 -11.85
CA GLN A 171 3.51 6.36 -12.31
C GLN A 171 3.81 7.62 -11.50
N ILE A 172 4.38 8.63 -12.13
CA ILE A 172 4.84 9.86 -11.47
C ILE A 172 3.84 10.98 -11.75
N THR A 173 3.32 11.60 -10.69
CA THR A 173 2.41 12.74 -10.76
C THR A 173 3.07 13.94 -10.11
N PHE A 174 3.13 15.04 -10.85
CA PHE A 174 3.56 16.34 -10.33
C PHE A 174 2.35 17.20 -10.00
N THR A 175 2.26 17.69 -8.77
CA THR A 175 1.28 18.72 -8.41
C THR A 175 1.69 20.00 -9.13
N LYS A 176 0.84 20.52 -10.03
CA LYS A 176 1.08 21.84 -10.63
C LYS A 176 1.18 22.88 -9.51
N SER A 177 2.35 23.48 -9.35
CA SER A 177 2.50 24.73 -8.63
C SER A 177 1.72 25.81 -9.37
N PHE A 178 0.71 26.38 -8.71
CA PHE A 178 -0.03 27.55 -9.18
C PHE A 178 0.80 28.81 -9.01
#